data_AF-A0A1I2EQ38-F1
#
_entry.id   AF-A0A1I2EQ38-F1
#
_cell.length_a   1.000
_cell.length_b   1.000
_cell.length_c   1.000
_cell.angle_alpha   90.00
_cell.angle_beta   90.00
_cell.angle_gamma   90.00
#
_symmetry.space_group_name_H-M   'P 1'
#
loop_
_entity.id
_entity.type
_entity.pdbx_description
1 polymer ?
#
loop_
_entity_poly.entity_id
_entity_poly.type
_entity_poly.pdbx_seq_one_letter_code
_entity_poly.pdbx_strand_id
1 'polypeptide(L)'
;MQRLVQLALDLWGGPAAGDRAAPEKRPEVPKRPPALDFQGQVAIEKVAQGPAPRPAAPAPSAPPADTPAPPLGTLLSPALFRPPQAQREVLLGDVLVGYALQRARRRSIGFTVGPDGLAVRAPGWVTIAGIEQALQEKSGWILRKLGEAQARLDRQASGRIAWRDGAVLPFLGEPLTVVLDPTHGFSGKGAAMLQDAASGQRTLHVGLSRSAAPTQIRDAVQAWLMREARSHFTRRLEHFAPQLGVRWTSLRLSSANTRWGSAKSDGSIRLNWRLLHYRPAVIDYVVAHELSHLRVMDHSPRFWDTVASVMPDYAGLRNQLRDEPAPLWE
;
A
#
# COMPACT_ATOMS: atom_id res chain seq x y z
N MET A 1 26.29 -2.72 -12.13
CA MET A 1 24.95 -3.35 -12.27
C MET A 1 23.84 -2.30 -12.12
N GLN A 2 23.85 -1.32 -13.02
CA GLN A 2 22.89 -0.22 -13.11
C GLN A 2 22.04 -0.46 -14.35
N ARG A 3 20.70 -0.64 -14.23
CA ARG A 3 19.67 -0.54 -15.31
C ARG A 3 18.31 -1.13 -14.87
N LEU A 4 17.73 -0.67 -13.74
CA LEU A 4 16.42 -1.18 -13.26
C LEU A 4 15.36 -0.11 -12.95
N VAL A 5 15.56 1.16 -13.34
CA VAL A 5 14.58 2.23 -13.04
C VAL A 5 14.20 3.08 -14.26
N GLN A 6 14.62 2.72 -15.47
CA GLN A 6 14.11 3.39 -16.66
C GLN A 6 12.78 2.73 -17.07
N LEU A 7 11.72 3.53 -17.10
CA LEU A 7 10.42 3.31 -17.76
C LEU A 7 9.25 2.75 -16.93
N ALA A 8 8.95 3.43 -15.82
CA ALA A 8 7.58 3.68 -15.36
C ALA A 8 6.91 4.87 -16.10
N LEU A 9 7.33 5.17 -17.35
CA LEU A 9 7.10 6.46 -18.01
C LEU A 9 5.94 6.48 -19.03
N ASP A 10 5.36 5.35 -19.42
CA ASP A 10 4.19 5.34 -20.33
C ASP A 10 2.85 5.27 -19.58
N LEU A 11 2.83 5.71 -18.31
CA LEU A 11 1.61 5.91 -17.51
C LEU A 11 1.62 7.29 -16.81
N TRP A 12 2.69 8.08 -16.97
CA TRP A 12 2.99 9.30 -16.20
C TRP A 12 3.45 10.44 -17.11
N GLY A 13 2.60 10.83 -18.07
CA GLY A 13 2.66 12.18 -18.64
C GLY A 13 2.51 13.23 -17.52
N GLY A 14 3.46 14.15 -17.43
CA GLY A 14 3.43 15.25 -16.44
C GLY A 14 2.42 16.34 -16.81
N PRO A 15 1.91 17.12 -15.83
CA PRO A 15 1.02 18.23 -16.12
C PRO A 15 1.78 19.36 -16.83
N ALA A 16 1.20 19.86 -17.92
CA ALA A 16 1.60 21.13 -18.52
C ALA A 16 1.18 22.29 -17.61
N ALA A 17 2.05 23.28 -17.47
CA ALA A 17 1.87 24.46 -16.64
C ALA A 17 1.09 25.58 -17.37
N GLY A 18 0.31 26.35 -16.59
CA GLY A 18 -0.44 27.55 -16.98
C GLY A 18 -1.92 27.37 -16.64
N ASP A 19 -2.56 28.12 -15.74
CA ASP A 19 -2.55 29.57 -15.67
C ASP A 19 -2.86 30.12 -14.26
N ARG A 20 -2.45 31.37 -14.02
CA ARG A 20 -2.59 32.10 -12.74
C ARG A 20 -3.94 32.81 -12.64
N ALA A 21 -4.59 32.75 -11.47
CA ALA A 21 -5.61 33.72 -11.05
C ALA A 21 -5.49 34.03 -9.54
N ALA A 22 -5.65 35.32 -9.20
CA ALA A 22 -5.42 35.95 -7.89
C ALA A 22 -6.73 36.01 -7.04
N PRO A 23 -6.71 36.50 -5.78
CA PRO A 23 -7.47 35.94 -4.66
C PRO A 23 -8.80 36.63 -4.34
N GLU A 24 -9.72 35.89 -3.70
CA GLU A 24 -10.89 36.44 -3.02
C GLU A 24 -11.02 36.00 -1.55
N LYS A 25 -11.83 36.79 -0.82
CA LYS A 25 -11.72 37.20 0.59
C LYS A 25 -12.29 36.21 1.62
N ARG A 26 -11.74 36.27 2.85
CA ARG A 26 -12.28 35.70 4.11
C ARG A 26 -13.47 36.51 4.66
N PRO A 27 -14.38 35.85 5.39
CA PRO A 27 -14.94 36.37 6.66
C PRO A 27 -14.69 35.34 7.80
N GLU A 28 -14.06 35.68 8.93
CA GLU A 28 -14.50 36.42 10.12
C GLU A 28 -15.36 35.60 11.11
N VAL A 29 -14.87 35.52 12.35
CA VAL A 29 -15.31 34.70 13.49
C VAL A 29 -16.09 35.59 14.47
N PRO A 30 -17.18 35.11 15.12
CA PRO A 30 -17.66 35.72 16.35
C PRO A 30 -17.43 34.88 17.62
N LYS A 31 -17.37 35.63 18.73
CA LYS A 31 -16.86 35.30 20.07
C LYS A 31 -17.88 34.60 20.99
N ARG A 32 -17.34 33.90 22.01
CA ARG A 32 -17.97 33.48 23.29
C ARG A 32 -18.47 34.70 24.10
N PRO A 33 -19.50 34.60 25.00
CA PRO A 33 -19.33 34.11 26.39
C PRO A 33 -20.66 33.56 27.02
N PRO A 34 -20.90 33.47 28.36
CA PRO A 34 -20.03 33.28 29.54
C PRO A 34 -20.39 32.02 30.38
N ALA A 35 -19.66 31.85 31.48
CA ALA A 35 -19.76 30.82 32.51
C ALA A 35 -20.96 30.96 33.47
N LEU A 36 -21.37 29.84 34.08
CA LEU A 36 -22.17 29.80 35.30
C LEU A 36 -21.63 28.69 36.22
N ASP A 37 -21.21 29.13 37.41
CA ASP A 37 -20.96 28.32 38.61
C ASP A 37 -22.27 27.77 39.18
N PHE A 38 -22.24 26.55 39.73
CA PHE A 38 -23.17 26.17 40.80
C PHE A 38 -22.49 25.20 41.78
N GLN A 39 -22.34 25.69 43.01
CA GLN A 39 -22.08 24.92 44.23
C GLN A 39 -23.37 24.20 44.69
N GLY A 40 -23.23 23.09 45.40
CA GLY A 40 -24.33 22.44 46.14
C GLY A 40 -24.07 20.94 46.31
N GLN A 41 -23.31 20.54 47.32
CA GLN A 41 -23.76 20.15 48.67
C GLN A 41 -24.06 18.66 48.83
N VAL A 42 -23.55 18.20 49.97
CA VAL A 42 -23.42 16.86 50.51
C VAL A 42 -24.77 16.35 51.04
N ALA A 43 -25.05 15.06 50.87
CA ALA A 43 -25.92 14.33 51.79
C ALA A 43 -25.31 12.96 52.09
N ILE A 44 -25.18 12.71 53.38
CA ILE A 44 -24.57 11.55 54.03
C ILE A 44 -25.74 10.68 54.51
N GLU A 45 -25.73 9.38 54.24
CA GLU A 45 -26.54 8.46 55.06
C GLU A 45 -25.80 7.15 55.37
N LYS A 46 -26.06 6.69 56.59
CA LYS A 46 -25.30 5.81 57.48
C LYS A 46 -25.35 4.32 57.10
N VAL A 47 -24.16 3.72 57.09
CA VAL A 47 -23.71 2.51 57.81
C VAL A 47 -24.77 1.56 58.41
N ALA A 48 -24.67 0.27 58.04
CA ALA A 48 -24.95 -0.87 58.91
C ALA A 48 -23.75 -1.85 58.89
N GLN A 49 -23.31 -2.27 60.07
CA GLN A 49 -22.10 -3.08 60.32
C GLN A 49 -22.38 -4.59 60.41
N GLY A 50 -21.53 -5.39 59.76
CA GLY A 50 -20.94 -6.65 60.29
C GLY A 50 -21.58 -7.98 59.89
N PRO A 51 -20.80 -9.07 59.67
CA PRO A 51 -19.79 -9.53 60.64
C PRO A 51 -18.40 -9.93 60.07
N ALA A 52 -17.54 -10.35 61.01
CA ALA A 52 -16.07 -10.45 61.05
C ALA A 52 -15.33 -11.33 59.99
N PRO A 53 -14.02 -11.09 59.78
CA PRO A 53 -13.23 -11.64 58.67
C PRO A 53 -12.64 -13.03 58.94
N ARG A 54 -12.51 -13.85 57.88
CA ARG A 54 -11.72 -15.09 57.83
C ARG A 54 -10.26 -14.80 57.46
N PRO A 55 -9.30 -15.61 57.93
CA PRO A 55 -7.86 -15.35 57.83
C PRO A 55 -7.30 -15.44 56.40
N ALA A 56 -6.29 -14.62 56.13
CA ALA A 56 -5.63 -14.41 54.85
C ALA A 56 -4.80 -15.63 54.37
N ALA A 57 -4.89 -15.92 53.08
CA ALA A 57 -3.99 -16.84 52.36
C ALA A 57 -2.74 -16.07 51.84
N PRO A 58 -1.58 -16.75 51.71
CA PRO A 58 -0.28 -16.10 51.51
C PRO A 58 -0.08 -15.54 50.09
N ALA A 59 0.68 -14.44 50.00
CA ALA A 59 1.06 -13.75 48.78
C ALA A 59 1.96 -14.61 47.86
N PRO A 60 1.86 -14.47 46.52
CA PRO A 60 2.78 -15.10 45.59
C PRO A 60 4.19 -14.46 45.69
N SER A 61 5.20 -15.32 45.75
CA SER A 61 6.62 -14.99 45.81
C SER A 61 7.10 -14.18 44.60
N ALA A 62 7.88 -13.12 44.87
CA ALA A 62 8.57 -12.31 43.86
C ALA A 62 9.55 -13.15 43.02
N PRO A 63 9.72 -12.85 41.71
CA PRO A 63 10.77 -13.45 40.90
C PRO A 63 12.16 -12.91 41.31
N PRO A 64 13.24 -13.68 41.04
CA PRO A 64 14.60 -13.27 41.42
C PRO A 64 15.02 -12.02 40.64
N ALA A 65 15.41 -10.99 41.40
CA ALA A 65 16.00 -9.77 40.91
C ALA A 65 17.46 -10.03 40.56
N ASP A 66 17.78 -10.33 39.30
CA ASP A 66 19.15 -10.25 38.76
C ASP A 66 19.16 -10.27 37.21
N THR A 67 18.33 -9.43 36.60
CA THR A 67 18.65 -8.89 35.27
C THR A 67 18.80 -7.39 35.45
N PRO A 68 19.97 -6.78 35.12
CA PRO A 68 20.03 -5.33 35.10
C PRO A 68 18.97 -4.85 34.11
N ALA A 69 18.04 -4.03 34.62
CA ALA A 69 17.06 -3.37 33.78
C ALA A 69 17.82 -2.70 32.62
N PRO A 70 17.33 -2.82 31.37
CA PRO A 70 17.98 -2.16 30.25
C PRO A 70 18.13 -0.67 30.61
N PRO A 71 19.31 -0.06 30.37
CA PRO A 71 19.53 1.32 30.74
C PRO A 71 18.42 2.18 30.13
N LEU A 72 17.95 3.22 30.84
CA LEU A 72 16.80 4.04 30.42
C LEU A 72 16.92 4.57 28.97
N GLY A 73 18.15 4.74 28.46
CA GLY A 73 18.41 5.11 27.06
C GLY A 73 17.93 4.09 26.02
N THR A 74 17.82 2.81 26.36
CA THR A 74 17.28 1.75 25.49
C THR A 74 15.75 1.77 25.44
N LEU A 75 15.09 2.31 26.47
CA LEU A 75 13.62 2.44 26.55
C LEU A 75 13.08 3.73 25.92
N LEU A 76 13.95 4.72 25.70
CA LEU A 76 13.63 6.02 25.08
C LEU A 76 14.38 6.22 23.76
N SER A 77 14.76 5.14 23.08
CA SER A 77 15.41 5.25 21.78
C SER A 77 14.41 5.75 20.74
N PRO A 78 14.66 6.89 20.09
CA PRO A 78 13.88 7.36 18.94
C PRO A 78 13.71 6.22 17.95
N ALA A 79 12.54 6.11 17.30
CA ALA A 79 12.41 5.24 16.14
C ALA A 79 13.55 5.59 15.16
N LEU A 80 14.37 4.58 14.84
CA LEU A 80 15.66 4.78 14.20
C LEU A 80 15.55 4.43 12.72
N PHE A 81 15.55 5.44 11.86
CA PHE A 81 15.56 5.26 10.40
C PHE A 81 16.97 5.46 9.87
N ARG A 82 17.80 4.41 9.85
CA ARG A 82 19.19 4.49 9.38
C ARG A 82 19.44 3.65 8.13
N PRO A 83 19.31 4.22 6.92
CA PRO A 83 19.70 3.49 5.73
C PRO A 83 21.22 3.28 5.66
N PRO A 84 21.71 2.23 4.99
CA PRO A 84 23.14 1.91 4.93
C PRO A 84 24.00 2.98 4.25
N GLN A 85 23.37 3.88 3.48
CA GLN A 85 24.02 5.01 2.79
C GLN A 85 23.94 6.32 3.59
N ALA A 86 23.34 6.32 4.80
CA ALA A 86 23.26 7.49 5.64
C ALA A 86 24.66 7.96 6.06
N GLN A 87 24.96 9.21 5.73
CA GLN A 87 26.23 9.85 6.11
C GLN A 87 26.07 10.75 7.33
N ARG A 88 24.83 11.13 7.64
CA ARG A 88 24.46 12.08 8.69
C ARG A 88 23.13 11.67 9.31
N GLU A 89 22.86 12.20 10.48
CA GLU A 89 21.63 11.95 11.23
C GLU A 89 21.05 13.28 11.70
N VAL A 90 19.72 13.34 11.79
CA VAL A 90 18.99 14.48 12.34
C VAL A 90 17.84 13.96 13.19
N LEU A 91 17.60 14.60 14.33
CA LEU A 91 16.46 14.31 15.18
C LEU A 91 15.26 15.11 14.70
N LEU A 92 14.23 14.46 14.14
CA LEU A 92 13.00 15.10 13.68
C LEU A 92 11.85 14.72 14.62
N GLY A 93 11.43 15.66 15.48
CA GLY A 93 10.57 15.34 16.62
C GLY A 93 11.29 14.37 17.56
N ASP A 94 10.69 13.21 17.84
CA ASP A 94 11.28 12.15 18.67
C ASP A 94 11.82 10.98 17.83
N VAL A 95 12.13 11.21 16.55
CA VAL A 95 12.59 10.18 15.60
C VAL A 95 13.97 10.54 15.06
N LEU A 96 14.94 9.63 15.20
CA LEU A 96 16.29 9.82 14.68
C LEU A 96 16.35 9.33 13.24
N VAL A 97 16.55 10.25 12.30
CA VAL A 97 16.54 9.98 10.87
C VAL A 97 17.92 10.14 10.28
N GLY A 98 18.49 9.04 9.80
CA GLY A 98 19.68 9.01 8.97
C GLY A 98 19.38 9.49 7.54
N TYR A 99 20.25 10.31 6.99
CA TYR A 99 20.12 10.82 5.62
C TYR A 99 21.43 10.78 4.83
N ALA A 100 21.30 10.52 3.53
CA ALA A 100 22.38 10.64 2.57
C ALA A 100 22.45 12.08 2.06
N LEU A 101 23.59 12.76 2.23
CA LEU A 101 23.79 14.12 1.73
C LEU A 101 24.60 14.10 0.44
N GLN A 102 24.05 14.69 -0.62
CA GLN A 102 24.77 14.90 -1.87
C GLN A 102 24.82 16.39 -2.23
N ARG A 103 26.02 16.92 -2.42
CA ARG A 103 26.22 18.28 -2.96
C ARG A 103 25.99 18.28 -4.47
N ALA A 104 25.23 19.24 -4.97
CA ALA A 104 24.90 19.35 -6.39
C ALA A 104 24.81 20.81 -6.85
N ARG A 105 25.02 21.07 -8.14
CA ARG A 105 24.77 22.39 -8.74
C ARG A 105 23.27 22.63 -8.88
N ARG A 106 22.67 23.25 -7.87
CA ARG A 106 21.23 23.54 -7.80
C ARG A 106 20.96 24.83 -7.02
N ARG A 107 19.74 25.38 -7.16
CA ARG A 107 19.34 26.64 -6.53
C ARG A 107 18.62 26.49 -5.18
N SER A 108 18.09 25.29 -4.89
CA SER A 108 17.31 24.98 -3.68
C SER A 108 17.81 23.70 -3.00
N ILE A 109 17.39 23.42 -1.78
CA ILE A 109 17.53 22.10 -1.12
C ILE A 109 16.38 21.21 -1.58
N GLY A 110 16.60 19.90 -1.71
CA GLY A 110 15.53 18.97 -2.07
C GLY A 110 15.67 17.65 -1.36
N PHE A 111 14.52 17.10 -1.02
CA PHE A 111 14.36 15.89 -0.22
C PHE A 111 13.74 14.80 -1.06
N THR A 112 14.26 13.60 -0.95
CA THR A 112 13.68 12.41 -1.56
C THR A 112 13.61 11.34 -0.49
N VAL A 113 12.42 10.78 -0.26
CA VAL A 113 12.22 9.66 0.65
C VAL A 113 11.88 8.45 -0.22
N GLY A 114 12.72 7.42 -0.16
CA GLY A 114 12.60 6.20 -0.96
C GLY A 114 12.86 4.95 -0.13
N PRO A 115 12.96 3.77 -0.77
CA PRO A 115 13.27 2.52 -0.08
C PRO A 115 14.63 2.55 0.63
N ASP A 116 15.58 3.34 0.13
CA ASP A 116 16.89 3.57 0.73
C ASP A 116 16.89 4.71 1.78
N GLY A 117 15.73 5.10 2.29
CA GLY A 117 15.57 6.15 3.30
C GLY A 117 15.59 7.58 2.74
N LEU A 118 16.02 8.54 3.57
CA LEU A 118 16.02 9.97 3.24
C LEU A 118 17.31 10.38 2.50
N ALA A 119 17.16 10.95 1.31
CA ALA A 119 18.24 11.57 0.56
C ALA A 119 18.03 13.09 0.46
N VAL A 120 19.09 13.83 0.78
CA VAL A 120 19.14 15.29 0.73
C VAL A 120 20.12 15.71 -0.34
N ARG A 121 19.64 16.44 -1.35
CA ARG A 121 20.51 17.08 -2.34
C ARG A 121 20.56 18.58 -2.05
N ALA A 122 21.74 19.14 -1.81
CA ALA A 122 21.90 20.55 -1.45
C ALA A 122 22.94 21.28 -2.30
N PRO A 123 22.79 22.60 -2.57
CA PRO A 123 23.84 23.43 -3.16
C PRO A 123 25.11 23.44 -2.30
N GLY A 124 26.28 23.69 -2.91
CA GLY A 124 27.55 23.76 -2.17
C GLY A 124 27.62 24.89 -1.14
N TRP A 125 26.92 26.01 -1.40
CA TRP A 125 26.94 27.20 -0.54
C TRP A 125 26.04 27.09 0.70
N VAL A 126 25.11 26.13 0.76
CA VAL A 126 24.23 25.95 1.91
C VAL A 126 24.99 25.25 3.04
N THR A 127 24.99 25.84 4.24
CA THR A 127 25.62 25.23 5.41
C THR A 127 24.88 23.97 5.87
N ILE A 128 25.54 23.14 6.68
CA ILE A 128 24.88 21.98 7.27
C ILE A 128 23.72 22.42 8.18
N ALA A 129 23.91 23.46 8.99
CA ALA A 129 22.85 24.03 9.82
C ALA A 129 21.63 24.47 9.00
N GLY A 130 21.85 25.10 7.82
CA GLY A 130 20.76 25.46 6.92
C GLY A 130 20.02 24.27 6.31
N ILE A 131 20.72 23.14 6.10
CA ILE A 131 20.08 21.88 5.67
C ILE A 131 19.24 21.30 6.81
N GLU A 132 19.79 21.25 8.02
CA GLU A 132 19.10 20.72 9.19
C GLU A 132 17.86 21.55 9.54
N GLN A 133 17.92 22.89 9.44
CA GLN A 133 16.76 23.76 9.58
C GLN A 133 15.68 23.42 8.55
N ALA A 134 16.04 23.28 7.28
CA ALA A 134 15.09 22.92 6.23
C ALA A 134 14.49 21.50 6.42
N LEU A 135 15.25 20.58 7.02
CA LEU A 135 14.75 19.26 7.43
C LEU A 135 13.74 19.38 8.56
N GLN A 136 13.97 20.26 9.55
CA GLN A 136 13.02 20.50 10.63
C GLN A 136 11.71 21.12 10.15
N GLU A 137 11.79 22.11 9.26
CA GLU A 137 10.61 22.73 8.63
C GLU A 137 9.76 21.72 7.84
N LYS A 138 10.36 20.62 7.37
CA LYS A 138 9.69 19.55 6.62
C LYS A 138 9.50 18.26 7.44
N SER A 139 9.78 18.28 8.74
CA SER A 139 9.74 17.11 9.64
C SER A 139 8.46 16.29 9.49
N GLY A 140 7.29 16.92 9.61
CA GLY A 140 5.99 16.23 9.47
C GLY A 140 5.79 15.55 8.12
N TRP A 141 6.25 16.15 7.01
CA TRP A 141 6.19 15.52 5.69
C TRP A 141 7.18 14.36 5.55
N ILE A 142 8.40 14.51 6.07
CA ILE A 142 9.47 13.50 6.05
C ILE A 142 9.04 12.27 6.86
N LEU A 143 8.60 12.46 8.10
CA LEU A 143 8.18 11.38 9.00
C LEU A 143 6.99 10.61 8.44
N ARG A 144 5.99 11.32 7.89
CA ARG A 144 4.87 10.67 7.21
C ARG A 144 5.34 9.81 6.03
N LYS A 145 6.25 10.34 5.20
CA LYS A 145 6.77 9.60 4.03
C LYS A 145 7.64 8.41 4.42
N LEU A 146 8.41 8.51 5.49
CA LEU A 146 9.18 7.39 6.04
C LEU A 146 8.26 6.32 6.63
N GLY A 147 7.22 6.71 7.36
CA GLY A 147 6.19 5.79 7.85
C GLY A 147 5.44 5.09 6.71
N GLU A 148 5.06 5.82 5.65
CA GLU A 148 4.47 5.24 4.44
C GLU A 148 5.42 4.27 3.73
N ALA A 149 6.71 4.60 3.63
CA ALA A 149 7.74 3.76 3.02
C ALA A 149 7.99 2.49 3.84
N GLN A 150 8.07 2.61 5.17
CA GLN A 150 8.23 1.48 6.08
C GLN A 150 7.02 0.57 6.04
N ALA A 151 5.80 1.12 6.12
CA ALA A 151 4.58 0.34 5.99
C ALA A 151 4.44 -0.33 4.61
N ARG A 152 5.09 0.20 3.57
CA ARG A 152 5.19 -0.46 2.25
C ARG A 152 6.22 -1.59 2.29
N LEU A 153 7.38 -1.38 2.89
CA LEU A 153 8.42 -2.40 3.06
C LEU A 153 7.95 -3.56 3.94
N ASP A 154 7.26 -3.29 5.05
CA ASP A 154 6.69 -4.31 5.94
C ASP A 154 5.60 -5.12 5.23
N ARG A 155 4.75 -4.46 4.43
CA ARG A 155 3.77 -5.14 3.54
C ARG A 155 4.44 -5.96 2.42
N GLN A 156 5.59 -5.53 1.92
CA GLN A 156 6.36 -6.29 0.92
C GLN A 156 7.13 -7.46 1.54
N ALA A 157 7.71 -7.29 2.73
CA ALA A 157 8.44 -8.33 3.47
C ALA A 157 7.51 -9.43 3.98
N SER A 158 6.28 -9.09 4.39
CA SER A 158 5.20 -10.04 4.65
C SER A 158 4.52 -10.56 3.37
N GLY A 159 4.77 -9.94 2.22
CA GLY A 159 4.13 -10.22 0.93
C GLY A 159 4.78 -11.33 0.10
N ARG A 160 5.81 -12.03 0.61
CA ARG A 160 6.35 -13.24 -0.04
C ARG A 160 5.47 -14.43 0.31
N ILE A 161 4.85 -15.03 -0.71
CA ILE A 161 3.93 -16.15 -0.49
C ILE A 161 4.76 -17.39 -0.12
N ALA A 162 4.63 -17.83 1.13
CA ALA A 162 5.14 -19.13 1.55
C ALA A 162 4.25 -20.21 0.95
N TRP A 163 4.67 -20.82 -0.15
CA TRP A 163 3.89 -21.84 -0.87
C TRP A 163 3.81 -23.15 -0.07
N ARG A 164 2.67 -23.38 0.57
CA ARG A 164 2.30 -24.56 1.36
C ARG A 164 0.79 -24.69 1.45
N ASP A 165 0.30 -25.79 2.02
CA ASP A 165 -1.09 -25.89 2.46
C ASP A 165 -1.41 -24.77 3.47
N GLY A 166 -2.53 -24.09 3.28
CA GLY A 166 -2.92 -22.91 4.05
C GLY A 166 -2.23 -21.60 3.64
N ALA A 167 -1.47 -21.55 2.54
CA ALA A 167 -0.90 -20.30 2.03
C ALA A 167 -2.00 -19.27 1.73
N VAL A 168 -1.76 -18.00 2.06
CA VAL A 168 -2.73 -16.92 1.82
C VAL A 168 -2.17 -15.98 0.77
N LEU A 169 -2.98 -15.66 -0.23
CA LEU A 169 -2.68 -14.68 -1.27
C LEU A 169 -3.87 -13.76 -1.50
N PRO A 170 -3.66 -12.49 -1.89
CA PRO A 170 -4.76 -11.61 -2.26
C PRO A 170 -5.38 -12.04 -3.59
N PHE A 171 -6.70 -12.03 -3.66
CA PHE A 171 -7.49 -12.29 -4.85
C PHE A 171 -8.70 -11.35 -4.87
N LEU A 172 -8.76 -10.50 -5.88
CA LEU A 172 -9.76 -9.44 -6.04
C LEU A 172 -9.82 -8.52 -4.81
N GLY A 173 -8.68 -8.25 -4.18
CA GLY A 173 -8.55 -7.42 -2.98
C GLY A 173 -8.86 -8.12 -1.66
N GLU A 174 -9.29 -9.39 -1.68
CA GLU A 174 -9.63 -10.18 -0.50
C GLU A 174 -8.63 -11.33 -0.29
N PRO A 175 -8.42 -11.81 0.94
CA PRO A 175 -7.59 -12.98 1.17
C PRO A 175 -8.21 -14.26 0.58
N LEU A 176 -7.38 -15.06 -0.09
CA LEU A 176 -7.69 -16.39 -0.60
C LEU A 176 -6.74 -17.39 0.04
N THR A 177 -7.29 -18.40 0.71
CA THR A 177 -6.49 -19.46 1.36
C THR A 177 -6.36 -20.67 0.44
N VAL A 178 -5.14 -21.11 0.17
CA VAL A 178 -4.85 -22.32 -0.62
C VAL A 178 -5.06 -23.55 0.26
N VAL A 179 -5.83 -24.52 -0.24
CA VAL A 179 -6.10 -25.80 0.40
C VAL A 179 -5.66 -26.92 -0.54
N LEU A 180 -4.75 -27.78 -0.09
CA LEU A 180 -4.35 -28.97 -0.85
C LEU A 180 -5.41 -30.06 -0.67
N ASP A 181 -6.04 -30.43 -1.77
CA ASP A 181 -7.15 -31.38 -1.83
C ASP A 181 -6.83 -32.51 -2.82
N PRO A 182 -6.13 -33.58 -2.36
CA PRO A 182 -5.79 -34.72 -3.21
C PRO A 182 -7.03 -35.46 -3.73
N THR A 183 -8.18 -35.27 -3.07
CA THR A 183 -9.45 -35.92 -3.41
C THR A 183 -10.26 -35.14 -4.42
N HIS A 184 -9.84 -33.90 -4.75
CA HIS A 184 -10.48 -33.09 -5.75
C HIS A 184 -10.35 -33.76 -7.12
N GLY A 185 -11.40 -34.50 -7.48
CA GLY A 185 -11.44 -35.28 -8.72
C GLY A 185 -11.18 -34.37 -9.91
N PHE A 186 -10.40 -34.87 -10.86
CA PHE A 186 -9.93 -34.26 -12.11
C PHE A 186 -11.01 -33.61 -13.02
N SER A 187 -12.27 -33.50 -12.57
CA SER A 187 -13.37 -32.80 -13.21
C SER A 187 -13.19 -31.28 -13.31
N GLY A 188 -12.38 -30.68 -12.42
CA GLY A 188 -12.18 -29.22 -12.35
C GLY A 188 -10.74 -28.76 -12.56
N LYS A 189 -10.19 -28.84 -13.78
CA LYS A 189 -8.92 -28.19 -14.23
C LYS A 189 -7.82 -27.98 -13.14
N GLY A 190 -7.59 -28.98 -12.30
CA GLY A 190 -6.58 -28.99 -11.22
C GLY A 190 -6.80 -28.05 -10.02
N ALA A 191 -7.75 -27.11 -10.05
CA ALA A 191 -8.08 -26.25 -8.90
C ALA A 191 -9.44 -25.55 -9.03
N ALA A 192 -10.14 -25.37 -7.92
CA ALA A 192 -11.44 -24.71 -7.83
C ALA A 192 -11.53 -23.79 -6.60
N MET A 193 -12.11 -22.60 -6.78
CA MET A 193 -12.37 -21.69 -5.66
C MET A 193 -13.76 -21.94 -5.09
N LEU A 194 -13.83 -22.04 -3.76
CA LEU A 194 -15.06 -22.10 -2.99
C LEU A 194 -15.16 -20.83 -2.14
N GLN A 195 -16.40 -20.43 -1.87
CA GLN A 195 -16.69 -19.36 -0.92
C GLN A 195 -17.67 -19.90 0.11
N ASP A 196 -17.28 -19.81 1.38
CA ASP A 196 -18.15 -20.18 2.48
C ASP A 196 -19.28 -19.15 2.62
N ALA A 197 -20.53 -19.63 2.60
CA ALA A 197 -21.71 -18.75 2.59
C ALA A 197 -21.95 -18.04 3.94
N ALA A 198 -21.44 -18.58 5.04
CA ALA A 198 -21.68 -18.04 6.39
C ALA A 198 -20.58 -17.04 6.81
N SER A 199 -19.32 -17.37 6.54
CA SER A 199 -18.14 -16.59 6.91
C SER A 199 -17.63 -15.69 5.77
N GLY A 200 -18.05 -15.94 4.53
CA GLY A 200 -17.54 -15.25 3.35
C GLY A 200 -16.11 -15.62 2.96
N GLN A 201 -15.47 -16.52 3.71
CA GLN A 201 -14.08 -16.94 3.51
C GLN A 201 -13.92 -17.61 2.13
N ARG A 202 -12.85 -17.26 1.42
CA ARG A 202 -12.51 -17.83 0.12
C ARG A 202 -11.39 -18.84 0.25
N THR A 203 -11.60 -20.03 -0.28
CA THR A 203 -10.58 -21.09 -0.35
C THR A 203 -10.36 -21.52 -1.79
N LEU A 204 -9.09 -21.77 -2.15
CA LEU A 204 -8.71 -22.36 -3.43
C LEU A 204 -8.27 -23.79 -3.19
N HIS A 205 -9.12 -24.73 -3.56
CA HIS A 205 -8.84 -26.16 -3.48
C HIS A 205 -8.00 -26.56 -4.69
N VAL A 206 -6.79 -27.06 -4.45
CA VAL A 206 -5.83 -27.45 -5.49
C VAL A 206 -5.64 -28.96 -5.44
N GLY A 207 -5.82 -29.63 -6.58
CA GLY A 207 -5.71 -31.08 -6.77
C GLY A 207 -4.28 -31.59 -6.69
N LEU A 208 -3.62 -31.42 -5.53
CA LEU A 208 -2.25 -31.84 -5.27
C LEU A 208 -2.18 -32.64 -3.96
N SER A 209 -1.16 -33.50 -3.87
CA SER A 209 -0.83 -34.19 -2.61
C SER A 209 -0.52 -33.18 -1.50
N ARG A 210 -0.84 -33.51 -0.25
CA ARG A 210 -0.43 -32.73 0.93
C ARG A 210 1.09 -32.60 1.07
N SER A 211 1.85 -33.51 0.44
CA SER A 211 3.31 -33.50 0.38
C SER A 211 3.88 -32.78 -0.86
N ALA A 212 3.06 -32.05 -1.61
CA ALA A 212 3.50 -31.35 -2.82
C ALA A 212 4.60 -30.32 -2.52
N ALA A 213 5.58 -30.21 -3.41
CA ALA A 213 6.64 -29.23 -3.27
C ALA A 213 6.08 -27.80 -3.43
N PRO A 214 6.67 -26.79 -2.75
CA PRO A 214 6.27 -25.39 -2.86
C PRO A 214 6.13 -24.89 -4.31
N THR A 215 7.02 -25.30 -5.20
CA THR A 215 7.00 -24.94 -6.62
C THR A 215 5.77 -25.51 -7.35
N GLN A 216 5.36 -26.75 -7.05
CA GLN A 216 4.17 -27.36 -7.64
C GLN A 216 2.90 -26.63 -7.21
N ILE A 217 2.82 -26.23 -5.93
CA ILE A 217 1.69 -25.46 -5.40
C ILE A 217 1.61 -24.10 -6.11
N ARG A 218 2.74 -23.37 -6.16
CA ARG A 218 2.84 -22.09 -6.88
C ARG A 218 2.36 -22.21 -8.32
N ASP A 219 2.87 -23.19 -9.06
CA ASP A 219 2.59 -23.35 -10.48
C ASP A 219 1.12 -23.70 -10.73
N ALA A 220 0.52 -24.54 -9.87
CA ALA A 220 -0.90 -24.87 -9.93
C ALA A 220 -1.78 -23.64 -9.64
N VAL A 221 -1.46 -22.87 -8.61
CA VAL A 221 -2.17 -21.61 -8.27
C VAL A 221 -2.00 -20.58 -9.37
N GLN A 222 -0.80 -20.45 -9.95
CA GLN A 222 -0.55 -19.56 -11.09
C GLN A 222 -1.39 -19.95 -12.30
N ALA A 223 -1.42 -21.24 -12.65
CA ALA A 223 -2.22 -21.75 -13.75
C ALA A 223 -3.71 -21.47 -13.54
N TRP A 224 -4.20 -21.57 -12.30
CA TRP A 224 -5.56 -21.18 -11.94
C TRP A 224 -5.79 -19.67 -12.12
N LEU A 225 -4.93 -18.82 -11.54
CA LEU A 225 -5.02 -17.36 -11.68
C LEU A 225 -4.97 -16.90 -13.13
N MET A 226 -4.16 -17.51 -13.98
CA MET A 226 -4.12 -17.16 -15.40
C MET A 226 -5.45 -17.44 -16.11
N ARG A 227 -6.16 -18.52 -15.75
CA ARG A 227 -7.49 -18.81 -16.31
C ARG A 227 -8.53 -17.81 -15.80
N GLU A 228 -8.53 -17.55 -14.50
CA GLU A 228 -9.42 -16.56 -13.90
C GLU A 228 -9.17 -15.16 -14.46
N ALA A 229 -7.91 -14.79 -14.66
CA ALA A 229 -7.53 -13.50 -15.22
C ALA A 229 -8.08 -13.35 -16.63
N ARG A 230 -7.93 -14.39 -17.46
CA ARG A 230 -8.48 -14.37 -18.82
C ARG A 230 -10.00 -14.17 -18.81
N SER A 231 -10.72 -14.94 -17.99
CA SER A 231 -12.17 -14.83 -17.86
C SER A 231 -12.60 -13.46 -17.34
N HIS A 232 -12.00 -13.00 -16.24
CA HIS A 232 -12.30 -11.73 -15.61
C HIS A 232 -12.02 -10.56 -16.55
N PHE A 233 -10.82 -10.47 -17.11
CA PHE A 233 -10.45 -9.35 -17.98
C PHE A 233 -11.27 -9.33 -19.27
N THR A 234 -11.63 -10.49 -19.84
CA THR A 234 -12.53 -10.54 -21.00
C THR A 234 -13.87 -9.89 -20.68
N ARG A 235 -14.50 -10.25 -19.55
CA ARG A 235 -15.76 -9.62 -19.11
C ARG A 235 -15.64 -8.13 -18.89
N ARG A 236 -14.52 -7.65 -18.33
CA ARG A 236 -14.30 -6.21 -18.12
C ARG A 236 -14.05 -5.47 -19.43
N LEU A 237 -13.32 -6.08 -20.37
CA LEU A 237 -13.13 -5.53 -21.72
C LEU A 237 -14.46 -5.43 -22.47
N GLU A 238 -15.29 -6.47 -22.42
CA GLU A 238 -16.64 -6.49 -23.00
C GLU A 238 -17.56 -5.45 -22.36
N HIS A 239 -17.39 -5.16 -21.08
CA HIS A 239 -18.16 -4.14 -20.37
C HIS A 239 -17.80 -2.70 -20.78
N PHE A 240 -16.50 -2.37 -20.85
CA PHE A 240 -16.05 -1.00 -21.09
C PHE A 240 -15.88 -0.64 -22.57
N ALA A 241 -15.60 -1.61 -23.45
CA ALA A 241 -15.38 -1.32 -24.87
C ALA A 241 -16.59 -0.65 -25.55
N PRO A 242 -17.86 -1.08 -25.31
CA PRO A 242 -19.03 -0.42 -25.87
C PRO A 242 -19.22 1.01 -25.36
N GLN A 243 -18.94 1.26 -24.08
CA GLN A 243 -19.07 2.59 -23.46
C GLN A 243 -18.08 3.58 -24.06
N LEU A 244 -16.87 3.11 -24.37
CA LEU A 244 -15.85 3.89 -25.06
C LEU A 244 -16.06 3.99 -26.58
N GLY A 245 -16.97 3.18 -27.16
CA GLY A 245 -17.19 3.12 -28.60
C GLY A 245 -16.03 2.49 -29.38
N VAL A 246 -15.32 1.54 -28.78
CA VAL A 246 -14.15 0.87 -29.37
C VAL A 246 -14.37 -0.63 -29.55
N ARG A 247 -13.54 -1.27 -30.38
CA ARG A 247 -13.49 -2.73 -30.52
C ARG A 247 -12.06 -3.20 -30.30
N TRP A 248 -11.91 -4.27 -29.52
CA TRP A 248 -10.63 -4.96 -29.32
C TRP A 248 -10.64 -6.28 -30.09
N THR A 249 -9.47 -6.76 -30.48
CA THR A 249 -9.31 -7.94 -31.37
C THR A 249 -8.76 -9.15 -30.63
N SER A 250 -7.91 -8.96 -29.63
CA SER A 250 -7.37 -10.05 -28.83
C SER A 250 -6.91 -9.61 -27.45
N LEU A 251 -6.98 -10.53 -26.48
CA LEU A 251 -6.42 -10.38 -25.15
C LEU A 251 -5.26 -11.36 -24.96
N ARG A 252 -4.09 -10.86 -24.54
CA ARG A 252 -2.96 -11.68 -24.07
C ARG A 252 -2.65 -11.38 -22.61
N LEU A 253 -2.38 -12.42 -21.83
CA LEU A 253 -1.89 -12.26 -20.47
C LEU A 253 -0.38 -12.10 -20.45
N SER A 254 0.13 -11.41 -19.45
CA SER A 254 1.57 -11.20 -19.24
C SER A 254 1.93 -11.31 -17.77
N SER A 255 3.21 -11.52 -17.50
CA SER A 255 3.86 -11.50 -16.18
C SER A 255 4.93 -10.40 -16.10
N ALA A 256 4.76 -9.31 -16.85
CA ALA A 256 5.76 -8.25 -16.93
C ALA A 256 5.92 -7.54 -15.58
N ASN A 257 7.15 -7.34 -15.11
CA ASN A 257 7.39 -6.71 -13.80
C ASN A 257 7.21 -5.19 -13.81
N THR A 258 7.25 -4.55 -14.98
CA THR A 258 7.32 -3.09 -15.11
C THR A 258 6.04 -2.43 -15.59
N ARG A 259 5.03 -3.20 -16.01
CA ARG A 259 3.79 -2.65 -16.55
C ARG A 259 2.58 -3.54 -16.30
N TRP A 260 1.43 -2.87 -16.18
CA TRP A 260 0.13 -3.51 -15.90
C TRP A 260 -0.64 -3.87 -17.17
N GLY A 261 -0.44 -3.12 -18.26
CA GLY A 261 -1.05 -3.39 -19.55
C GLY A 261 -0.35 -2.74 -20.72
N SER A 262 -0.90 -2.96 -21.91
CA SER A 262 -0.68 -2.17 -23.11
C SER A 262 -1.79 -2.45 -24.13
N ALA A 263 -2.16 -1.45 -24.91
CA ALA A 263 -2.95 -1.63 -26.12
C ALA A 263 -2.20 -1.17 -27.37
N LYS A 264 -2.61 -1.69 -28.53
CA LYS A 264 -2.14 -1.25 -29.86
C LYS A 264 -3.33 -0.81 -30.71
N SER A 265 -3.05 0.01 -31.72
CA SER A 265 -4.05 0.50 -32.68
C SER A 265 -4.80 -0.61 -33.44
N ASP A 266 -4.23 -1.81 -33.55
CA ASP A 266 -4.88 -2.99 -34.15
C ASP A 266 -5.91 -3.66 -33.21
N GLY A 267 -6.19 -3.06 -32.05
CA GLY A 267 -7.12 -3.59 -31.05
C GLY A 267 -6.54 -4.71 -30.18
N SER A 268 -5.25 -5.05 -30.31
CA SER A 268 -4.62 -6.05 -29.45
C SER A 268 -4.30 -5.48 -28.08
N ILE A 269 -4.76 -6.18 -27.03
CA ILE A 269 -4.61 -5.77 -25.64
C ILE A 269 -3.80 -6.82 -24.89
N ARG A 270 -2.86 -6.36 -24.08
CA ARG A 270 -2.10 -7.19 -23.15
C ARG A 270 -2.32 -6.69 -21.74
N LEU A 271 -2.68 -7.58 -20.82
CA LEU A 271 -2.87 -7.26 -19.40
C LEU A 271 -2.02 -8.18 -18.54
N ASN A 272 -1.56 -7.70 -17.39
CA ASN A 272 -0.82 -8.50 -16.43
C ASN A 272 -1.78 -9.30 -15.56
N TRP A 273 -1.61 -10.63 -15.49
CA TRP A 273 -2.52 -11.48 -14.71
C TRP A 273 -2.48 -11.16 -13.21
N ARG A 274 -1.37 -10.59 -12.73
CA ARG A 274 -1.19 -10.17 -11.33
C ARG A 274 -2.14 -9.03 -10.92
N LEU A 275 -2.84 -8.41 -11.87
CA LEU A 275 -3.94 -7.48 -11.56
C LEU A 275 -5.03 -8.13 -10.70
N LEU A 276 -5.19 -9.47 -10.76
CA LEU A 276 -6.11 -10.19 -9.89
C LEU A 276 -5.79 -10.09 -8.40
N HIS A 277 -4.61 -9.59 -8.00
CA HIS A 277 -4.32 -9.32 -6.59
C HIS A 277 -4.99 -8.05 -6.07
N TYR A 278 -5.46 -7.18 -6.97
CA TYR A 278 -6.07 -5.91 -6.62
C TYR A 278 -7.59 -5.99 -6.59
N ARG A 279 -8.20 -5.02 -5.91
CA ARG A 279 -9.66 -4.84 -5.91
C ARG A 279 -10.20 -4.64 -7.34
N PRO A 280 -11.44 -5.10 -7.64
CA PRO A 280 -12.03 -4.98 -8.97
C PRO A 280 -11.98 -3.56 -9.57
N ALA A 281 -12.18 -2.52 -8.77
CA ALA A 281 -12.13 -1.13 -9.25
C ALA A 281 -10.75 -0.73 -9.82
N VAL A 282 -9.66 -1.26 -9.27
CA VAL A 282 -8.30 -1.02 -9.80
C VAL A 282 -8.10 -1.76 -11.12
N ILE A 283 -8.61 -2.98 -11.22
CA ILE A 283 -8.60 -3.77 -12.47
C ILE A 283 -9.37 -3.02 -13.55
N ASP A 284 -10.55 -2.50 -13.22
CA ASP A 284 -11.41 -1.73 -14.11
C ASP A 284 -10.73 -0.48 -14.63
N TYR A 285 -10.05 0.26 -13.75
CA TYR A 285 -9.24 1.40 -14.16
C TYR A 285 -8.18 1.01 -15.20
N VAL A 286 -7.42 -0.06 -14.97
CA VAL A 286 -6.40 -0.50 -15.93
C VAL A 286 -7.04 -0.95 -17.24
N VAL A 287 -8.14 -1.69 -17.20
CA VAL A 287 -8.86 -2.13 -18.40
C VAL A 287 -9.38 -0.93 -19.21
N ALA A 288 -10.00 0.04 -18.55
CA ALA A 288 -10.48 1.28 -19.18
C ALA A 288 -9.34 2.12 -19.75
N HIS A 289 -8.19 2.17 -19.05
CA HIS A 289 -6.97 2.82 -19.52
C HIS A 289 -6.49 2.21 -20.85
N GLU A 290 -6.33 0.88 -20.88
CA GLU A 290 -5.87 0.20 -22.09
C GLU A 290 -6.88 0.32 -23.25
N LEU A 291 -8.19 0.25 -22.98
CA LEU A 291 -9.19 0.47 -24.03
C LEU A 291 -9.21 1.92 -24.54
N SER A 292 -8.98 2.89 -23.67
CA SER A 292 -8.92 4.32 -24.05
C SER A 292 -7.79 4.58 -25.03
N HIS A 293 -6.69 3.81 -24.95
CA HIS A 293 -5.62 3.89 -25.92
C HIS A 293 -6.09 3.64 -27.34
N LEU A 294 -7.11 2.80 -27.56
CA LEU A 294 -7.68 2.56 -28.90
C LEU A 294 -8.31 3.81 -29.54
N ARG A 295 -8.57 4.86 -28.77
CA ARG A 295 -9.02 6.18 -29.29
C ARG A 295 -7.91 7.21 -29.32
N VAL A 296 -7.03 7.19 -28.32
CA VAL A 296 -5.98 8.19 -28.14
C VAL A 296 -4.69 7.48 -27.69
N MET A 297 -3.71 7.39 -28.58
CA MET A 297 -2.51 6.56 -28.35
C MET A 297 -1.48 7.19 -27.41
N ASP A 298 -1.61 8.48 -27.09
CA ASP A 298 -0.78 9.20 -26.14
C ASP A 298 -1.56 9.50 -24.84
N HIS A 299 -0.87 9.97 -23.79
CA HIS A 299 -1.48 10.39 -22.53
C HIS A 299 -1.83 11.88 -22.49
N SER A 300 -2.27 12.45 -23.62
CA SER A 300 -2.72 13.84 -23.70
C SER A 300 -3.96 14.12 -22.82
N PRO A 301 -4.35 15.38 -22.60
CA PRO A 301 -5.60 15.70 -21.89
C PRO A 301 -6.82 14.95 -22.46
N ARG A 302 -6.90 14.84 -23.80
CA ARG A 302 -7.97 14.08 -24.48
C ARG A 302 -8.00 12.60 -24.09
N PHE A 303 -6.86 11.98 -23.85
CA PHE A 303 -6.80 10.61 -23.34
C PHE A 303 -7.42 10.52 -21.94
N TRP A 304 -7.06 11.43 -21.05
CA TRP A 304 -7.59 11.44 -19.69
C TRP A 304 -9.08 11.78 -19.65
N ASP A 305 -9.57 12.66 -20.53
CA ASP A 305 -11.01 12.90 -20.72
C ASP A 305 -11.72 11.62 -21.19
N THR A 306 -11.09 10.85 -22.08
CA THR A 306 -11.62 9.56 -22.56
C THR A 306 -11.72 8.56 -21.40
N VAL A 307 -10.68 8.43 -20.58
CA VAL A 307 -10.71 7.57 -19.38
C VAL A 307 -11.79 8.04 -18.40
N ALA A 308 -11.85 9.34 -18.12
CA ALA A 308 -12.80 9.94 -17.17
C ALA A 308 -14.26 9.75 -17.60
N SER A 309 -14.53 9.66 -18.91
CA SER A 309 -15.89 9.44 -19.44
C SER A 309 -16.54 8.13 -18.97
N VAL A 310 -15.74 7.12 -18.63
CA VAL A 310 -16.22 5.83 -18.12
C VAL A 310 -15.76 5.52 -16.69
N MET A 311 -14.74 6.23 -16.20
CA MET A 311 -14.17 6.06 -14.86
C MET A 311 -13.83 7.43 -14.24
N PRO A 312 -14.81 8.20 -13.72
CA PRO A 312 -14.57 9.52 -13.17
C PRO A 312 -13.54 9.56 -12.02
N ASP A 313 -13.53 8.51 -11.18
CA ASP A 313 -12.63 8.41 -10.01
C ASP A 313 -11.23 7.85 -10.35
N TYR A 314 -10.82 7.83 -11.63
CA TYR A 314 -9.59 7.18 -12.07
C TYR A 314 -8.33 7.68 -11.35
N ALA A 315 -8.30 8.96 -10.96
CA ALA A 315 -7.14 9.55 -10.29
C ALA A 315 -6.84 8.86 -8.94
N GLY A 316 -7.89 8.51 -8.17
CA GLY A 316 -7.76 7.78 -6.91
C GLY A 316 -7.26 6.36 -7.13
N LEU A 317 -7.83 5.66 -8.12
CA LEU A 317 -7.48 4.28 -8.47
C LEU A 317 -6.04 4.17 -9.00
N ARG A 318 -5.60 5.17 -9.79
CA ARG A 318 -4.22 5.29 -10.26
C ARG A 318 -3.24 5.49 -9.12
N ASN A 319 -3.59 6.27 -8.12
CA ASN A 319 -2.76 6.46 -6.93
C ASN A 319 -2.66 5.15 -6.12
N GLN A 320 -3.78 4.44 -5.93
CA GLN A 320 -3.77 3.12 -5.26
C GLN A 320 -2.84 2.13 -5.96
N LEU A 321 -2.96 1.98 -7.29
CA LEU A 321 -2.11 1.06 -8.07
C LEU A 321 -0.61 1.40 -7.98
N ARG A 322 -0.25 2.67 -7.79
CA ARG A 322 1.14 3.09 -7.58
C ARG A 322 1.63 2.74 -6.18
N ASP A 323 0.78 2.92 -5.18
CA ASP A 323 1.18 2.87 -3.78
C ASP A 323 1.15 1.43 -3.22
N GLU A 324 0.38 0.53 -3.85
CA GLU A 324 0.23 -0.88 -3.52
C GLU A 324 0.92 -1.77 -4.57
N PRO A 325 2.15 -2.25 -4.33
CA PRO A 325 2.79 -3.21 -5.22
C PRO A 325 2.20 -4.62 -5.05
N ALA A 326 2.08 -5.38 -6.14
CA ALA A 326 1.60 -6.75 -6.07
C ALA A 326 2.55 -7.65 -5.26
N PRO A 327 2.04 -8.71 -4.60
CA PRO A 327 2.83 -9.63 -3.77
C PRO A 327 4.03 -10.21 -4.50
N LEU A 328 5.14 -10.42 -3.81
CA LEU A 328 6.28 -11.12 -4.40
C LEU A 328 5.88 -12.59 -4.63
N TRP A 329 5.97 -13.02 -5.90
CA TRP A 329 5.46 -14.33 -6.34
C TRP A 329 6.51 -15.44 -6.25
N GLU A 330 7.78 -15.03 -6.33
CA GLU A 330 8.96 -15.86 -6.09
C GLU A 330 9.40 -15.75 -4.63
#